data_AF-M1YUN6-F1
#
_entry.id   AF-M1YUN6-F1
#
_cell.length_a   1.000
_cell.length_b   1.000
_cell.length_c   1.000
_cell.angle_alpha   90.00
_cell.angle_beta   90.00
_cell.angle_gamma   90.00
#
_symmetry.space_group_name_H-M   'P 1'
#
loop_
_entity.id
_entity.type
_entity.pdbx_description
1 polymer ?
#
loop_
_entity_poly.entity_id
_entity_poly.type
_entity_poly.pdbx_seq_one_letter_code
_entity_poly.pdbx_strand_id
1 'polypeptide(L)'
;MTSSAKSKYKVLLVAYKDIDQKTKNIITKYSVCNIKNKDVFLGQTNYQGSGRNFNLNDRVSIYIGWFKDQIIEKLDQGYTLDIVEIHKSYGNTREELLKVLDIEYGDNILVLDIQEI
;
A
#
# COMPACT_ATOMS: atom_id res chain seq x y z
N MET A 1 29.40 -15.11 7.50
CA MET A 1 27.94 -14.99 7.71
C MET A 1 27.52 -13.60 7.32
N THR A 2 26.78 -13.49 6.22
CA THR A 2 26.39 -12.24 5.56
C THR A 2 25.43 -11.44 6.45
N SER A 3 25.78 -10.18 6.67
CA SER A 3 24.96 -9.13 7.28
C SER A 3 23.50 -9.26 6.84
N SER A 4 22.61 -9.60 7.77
CA SER A 4 21.18 -9.39 7.61
C SER A 4 20.98 -7.90 7.44
N ALA A 5 20.78 -7.43 6.21
CA ALA A 5 20.21 -6.12 5.98
C ALA A 5 18.87 -6.11 6.71
N LYS A 6 18.83 -5.51 7.91
CA LYS A 6 17.61 -5.33 8.69
C LYS A 6 16.70 -4.44 7.86
N SER A 7 15.79 -5.05 7.10
CA SER A 7 14.76 -4.31 6.40
C SER A 7 14.01 -3.42 7.40
N LYS A 8 13.96 -2.12 7.13
CA LYS A 8 13.41 -1.08 8.01
C LYS A 8 11.90 -0.93 7.86
N TYR A 9 11.35 -1.27 6.70
CA TYR A 9 9.94 -1.06 6.38
C TYR A 9 9.32 -2.30 5.74
N LYS A 10 8.01 -2.44 5.98
CA LYS A 10 7.12 -3.35 5.27
C LYS A 10 6.09 -2.51 4.51
N VAL A 11 5.87 -2.82 3.24
CA VAL A 11 4.91 -2.11 2.38
C VAL A 11 3.82 -3.08 1.98
N LEU A 12 2.56 -2.70 2.18
CA LEU A 12 1.39 -3.49 1.83
C LEU A 12 0.55 -2.76 0.81
N LEU A 13 0.02 -3.48 -0.17
CA LEU A 13 -1.07 -3.00 -1.01
C LEU A 13 -2.40 -3.56 -0.49
N VAL A 14 -3.29 -2.65 -0.09
CA VAL A 14 -4.62 -3.00 0.42
C VAL A 14 -5.66 -2.50 -0.57
N ALA A 15 -6.46 -3.41 -1.14
CA ALA A 15 -7.62 -3.07 -1.94
C ALA A 15 -8.89 -3.15 -1.10
N TYR A 16 -9.82 -2.21 -1.29
CA TYR A 16 -11.13 -2.28 -0.65
C TYR A 16 -12.25 -1.67 -1.50
N LYS A 17 -13.46 -2.16 -1.30
CA LYS A 17 -14.71 -1.65 -1.89
C LYS A 17 -15.87 -1.86 -0.91
N ASP A 18 -16.92 -1.06 -1.02
CA ASP A 18 -18.16 -1.25 -0.27
C ASP A 18 -18.01 -1.37 1.26
N ILE A 19 -17.01 -0.68 1.84
CA ILE A 19 -16.77 -0.63 3.29
C ILE A 19 -17.33 0.65 3.92
N ASP A 20 -17.66 0.58 5.21
CA ASP A 20 -18.11 1.73 5.98
C ASP A 20 -16.97 2.74 6.26
N GLN A 21 -17.35 3.97 6.59
CA GLN A 21 -16.40 5.06 6.78
C GLN A 21 -15.42 4.83 7.95
N LYS A 22 -15.83 4.13 9.00
CA LYS A 22 -14.96 3.83 10.16
C LYS A 22 -13.86 2.86 9.73
N THR A 23 -14.22 1.80 9.01
CA THR A 23 -13.27 0.82 8.47
C THR A 23 -12.32 1.47 7.46
N LYS A 24 -12.85 2.29 6.56
CA LYS A 24 -12.03 3.09 5.63
C LYS A 24 -11.01 3.95 6.35
N ASN A 25 -11.42 4.66 7.40
CA ASN A 25 -10.52 5.52 8.18
C ASN A 25 -9.37 4.73 8.82
N ILE A 26 -9.63 3.49 9.25
CA ILE A 26 -8.59 2.61 9.83
C ILE A 26 -7.54 2.26 8.78
N ILE A 27 -7.97 1.87 7.57
CA ILE A 27 -7.06 1.53 6.47
C ILE A 27 -6.24 2.77 6.05
N THR A 28 -6.91 3.89 5.80
CA THR A 28 -6.27 5.10 5.25
C THR A 28 -5.32 5.78 6.25
N LYS A 29 -5.48 5.54 7.56
CA LYS A 29 -4.68 6.22 8.61
C LYS A 29 -3.18 6.04 8.44
N TYR A 30 -2.75 4.92 7.87
CA TYR A 30 -1.34 4.60 7.65
C TYR A 30 -0.97 4.54 6.15
N SER A 31 -1.89 4.97 5.30
CA SER A 31 -1.66 5.03 3.87
C SER A 31 -0.68 6.14 3.53
N VAL A 32 0.30 5.79 2.70
CA VAL A 32 1.21 6.75 2.06
C VAL A 32 0.75 7.12 0.66
N CYS A 33 -0.16 6.35 0.06
CA CYS A 33 -0.73 6.63 -1.25
C CYS A 33 -2.12 6.00 -1.38
N ASN A 34 -3.12 6.81 -1.70
CA ASN A 34 -4.48 6.37 -1.95
C ASN A 34 -4.83 6.49 -3.44
N ILE A 35 -5.12 5.36 -4.08
CA ILE A 35 -5.34 5.23 -5.52
C ILE A 35 -6.82 4.90 -5.75
N LYS A 36 -7.60 5.95 -6.03
CA LYS A 36 -9.07 5.84 -6.19
C LYS A 36 -9.51 5.54 -7.63
N ASN A 37 -8.64 5.82 -8.60
CA ASN A 37 -8.93 5.67 -10.02
C ASN A 37 -7.62 5.63 -10.84
N LYS A 38 -7.76 5.34 -12.13
CA LYS A 38 -6.64 5.27 -13.07
C LYS A 38 -5.93 6.61 -13.28
N ASP A 39 -6.63 7.74 -13.14
CA ASP A 39 -6.01 9.06 -13.30
C ASP A 39 -5.00 9.36 -12.19
N VAL A 40 -5.36 9.04 -10.94
CA VAL A 40 -4.45 9.14 -9.79
C VAL A 40 -3.26 8.22 -9.99
N PHE A 41 -3.49 6.98 -10.44
CA PHE A 41 -2.42 6.03 -10.73
C PHE A 41 -1.45 6.58 -11.80
N LEU A 42 -1.97 7.06 -12.93
CA LEU A 42 -1.17 7.62 -14.02
C LEU A 42 -0.36 8.84 -13.57
N GLY A 43 -0.96 9.74 -12.79
CA GLY A 43 -0.28 10.90 -12.24
C GLY A 43 0.91 10.55 -11.36
N GLN A 44 0.82 9.46 -10.59
CA GLN A 44 1.91 8.97 -9.76
C GLN A 44 2.99 8.23 -10.55
N THR A 45 2.62 7.48 -11.60
CA THR A 45 3.61 6.80 -12.47
C THR A 45 4.44 7.76 -13.32
N ASN A 46 3.97 8.99 -13.51
CA ASN A 46 4.67 10.04 -14.27
C ASN A 46 5.61 10.89 -13.40
N TYR A 47 5.75 10.57 -12.11
CA TYR A 47 6.63 11.29 -11.20
C TYR A 47 8.10 11.04 -11.56
N GLN A 48 8.83 12.11 -11.93
CA GLN A 48 10.21 12.01 -12.43
C GLN A 48 11.29 11.92 -11.33
N GLY A 49 10.89 11.78 -10.07
CA GLY A 49 11.80 11.75 -8.95
C GLY A 49 12.23 13.14 -8.46
N SER A 50 12.63 13.23 -7.19
CA SER A 50 13.09 14.47 -6.55
C SER A 50 14.58 14.77 -6.80
N GLY A 51 15.29 13.89 -7.50
CA GLY A 51 16.73 13.99 -7.73
C GLY A 51 17.55 13.63 -6.48
N ARG A 52 18.17 14.62 -5.82
CA ARG A 52 19.16 14.40 -4.75
C ARG A 52 18.58 14.03 -3.38
N ASN A 53 17.28 14.26 -3.15
CA ASN A 53 16.66 14.09 -1.83
C ASN A 53 15.54 13.05 -1.85
N PHE A 54 15.91 11.77 -1.71
CA PHE A 54 14.96 10.66 -1.68
C PHE A 54 13.88 10.86 -0.60
N ASN A 55 12.67 11.20 -1.04
CA ASN A 55 11.54 11.61 -0.22
C ASN A 55 10.39 10.57 -0.29
N LEU A 56 9.25 10.89 0.34
CA LEU A 56 8.10 9.98 0.36
C LEU A 56 7.56 9.68 -1.05
N ASN A 57 7.52 10.67 -1.94
CA ASN A 57 7.02 10.50 -3.31
C ASN A 57 7.94 9.59 -4.14
N ASP A 58 9.26 9.68 -3.93
CA ASP A 58 10.21 8.75 -4.57
C ASP A 58 9.95 7.30 -4.12
N ARG A 59 9.68 7.10 -2.83
CA ARG A 59 9.30 5.78 -2.29
C ARG A 59 7.98 5.27 -2.86
N VAL A 60 6.94 6.12 -2.85
CA VAL A 60 5.63 5.79 -3.40
C VAL A 60 5.73 5.41 -4.88
N SER A 61 6.53 6.14 -5.67
CA SER A 61 6.76 5.79 -7.08
C SER A 61 7.37 4.40 -7.26
N ILE A 62 8.28 3.99 -6.37
CA ILE A 62 8.85 2.63 -6.38
C ILE A 62 7.78 1.61 -6.02
N TYR A 63 6.97 1.87 -4.97
CA TYR A 63 5.91 0.96 -4.52
C TYR A 63 4.85 0.74 -5.59
N ILE A 64 4.47 1.82 -6.28
CA ILE A 64 3.56 1.76 -7.43
C ILE A 64 4.16 0.90 -8.54
N GLY A 65 5.47 1.00 -8.78
CA GLY A 65 6.17 0.14 -9.74
C GLY A 65 6.06 -1.35 -9.38
N TRP A 66 6.16 -1.69 -8.10
CA TRP A 66 6.05 -3.08 -7.63
C TRP A 66 4.65 -3.67 -7.79
N PHE A 67 3.63 -2.88 -7.49
CA PHE A 67 2.26 -3.38 -7.50
C PHE A 67 1.46 -2.98 -8.74
N LYS A 68 2.12 -2.48 -9.79
CA LYS A 68 1.49 -1.90 -10.98
C LYS A 68 0.36 -2.78 -11.55
N ASP A 69 0.64 -4.05 -11.77
CA ASP A 69 -0.31 -4.95 -12.42
C ASP A 69 -1.52 -5.22 -11.52
N GLN A 70 -1.29 -5.43 -10.21
CA GLN A 70 -2.34 -5.61 -9.21
C GLN A 70 -3.21 -4.36 -9.05
N ILE A 71 -2.61 -3.16 -9.07
CA ILE A 71 -3.32 -1.90 -9.01
C ILE A 71 -4.27 -1.77 -10.20
N ILE A 72 -3.77 -2.01 -11.42
CA ILE A 72 -4.59 -1.89 -12.64
C ILE A 72 -5.75 -2.90 -12.59
N GLU A 73 -5.46 -4.15 -12.28
CA GLU A 73 -6.47 -5.22 -12.22
C GLU A 73 -7.59 -4.89 -11.22
N LYS A 74 -7.24 -4.42 -10.02
CA LYS A 74 -8.22 -4.13 -8.97
C LYS A 74 -8.98 -2.84 -9.18
N LEU A 75 -8.36 -1.83 -9.80
CA LEU A 75 -9.09 -0.64 -10.26
C LEU A 75 -10.17 -1.01 -11.29
N ASP A 76 -9.87 -1.95 -12.21
CA ASP A 76 -10.86 -2.46 -13.18
C ASP A 76 -12.00 -3.24 -12.53
N GLN A 77 -11.76 -3.84 -11.37
CA GLN A 77 -12.77 -4.51 -10.54
C GLN A 77 -13.54 -3.53 -9.62
N GLY A 78 -13.27 -2.23 -9.69
CA GLY A 78 -13.96 -1.19 -8.91
C GLY A 78 -13.44 -0.97 -7.49
N TYR A 79 -12.26 -1.49 -7.16
CA TYR A 79 -11.66 -1.27 -5.84
C TYR A 79 -10.98 0.09 -5.75
N THR A 80 -10.95 0.65 -4.54
CA THR A 80 -9.96 1.65 -4.14
C THR A 80 -8.76 0.94 -3.56
N LEU A 81 -7.55 1.46 -3.78
CA LEU A 81 -6.34 0.88 -3.21
C LEU A 81 -5.59 1.87 -2.32
N ASP A 82 -4.97 1.36 -1.26
CA ASP A 82 -4.04 2.08 -0.40
C ASP A 82 -2.71 1.35 -0.33
N ILE A 83 -1.61 2.09 -0.50
CA ILE A 83 -0.26 1.62 -0.19
C ILE A 83 0.04 2.02 1.25
N VAL A 84 0.30 1.03 2.10
CA VAL A 84 0.56 1.23 3.53
C VAL A 84 2.03 0.93 3.83
N GLU A 85 2.75 1.90 4.37
CA GLU A 85 4.15 1.75 4.79
C GLU A 85 4.21 1.59 6.32
N ILE A 86 4.77 0.48 6.79
CA ILE A 86 4.90 0.14 8.22
C ILE A 86 6.38 0.04 8.58
N HIS A 87 6.86 0.95 9.44
CA HIS A 87 8.21 0.84 9.99
C HIS A 87 8.30 -0.35 10.97
N LYS A 88 9.35 -1.17 10.89
CA LYS A 88 9.52 -2.38 11.74
C LYS A 88 9.48 -2.11 13.23
N SER A 89 9.89 -0.92 13.69
CA SER A 89 9.83 -0.56 15.11
C SER A 89 8.40 -0.51 15.67
N TYR A 90 7.38 -0.44 14.81
CA TYR A 90 5.97 -0.50 15.22
C TYR A 90 5.45 -1.93 15.42
N GLY A 91 6.30 -2.95 15.22
CA GLY A 91 5.94 -4.36 15.35
C GLY A 91 4.96 -4.84 14.28
N ASN A 92 4.37 -6.01 14.52
CA ASN A 92 3.48 -6.67 13.56
C ASN A 92 2.00 -6.33 13.76
N THR A 93 1.62 -5.62 14.83
CA THR A 93 0.22 -5.36 15.20
C THR A 93 -0.60 -4.72 14.08
N ARG A 94 0.05 -3.89 13.26
CA ARG A 94 -0.61 -3.20 12.13
C ARG A 94 -0.82 -4.13 10.93
N GLU A 95 0.15 -4.99 10.65
CA GLU A 95 0.01 -6.03 9.64
C GLU A 95 -1.08 -7.03 10.05
N GLU A 96 -1.05 -7.47 11.31
CA GLU A 96 -2.06 -8.37 11.87
C GLU A 96 -3.46 -7.76 11.79
N LEU A 97 -3.62 -6.47 12.12
CA LEU A 97 -4.91 -5.78 11.96
C LEU A 97 -5.41 -5.81 10.51
N LEU A 98 -4.55 -5.50 9.53
CA LEU A 98 -4.95 -5.51 8.12
C LEU A 98 -5.28 -6.92 7.63
N LYS A 99 -4.55 -7.94 8.09
CA LYS A 99 -4.85 -9.34 7.79
C LYS A 99 -6.16 -9.82 8.42
N VAL A 100 -6.46 -9.36 9.64
CA VAL A 100 -7.75 -9.65 10.28
C VAL A 100 -8.88 -9.03 9.47
N LEU A 101 -8.73 -7.78 9.03
CA LEU A 101 -9.73 -7.13 8.17
C LEU A 101 -9.93 -7.86 6.84
N ASP A 102 -8.87 -8.37 6.22
CA ASP A 102 -8.94 -9.21 5.01
C ASP A 102 -9.81 -10.46 5.26
N ILE A 103 -9.54 -11.17 6.35
CA ILE A 103 -10.30 -12.37 6.74
C ILE A 103 -11.77 -12.03 7.06
N GLU A 104 -12.02 -10.95 7.79
CA GLU A 104 -13.36 -10.57 8.25
C GLU A 104 -14.25 -10.04 7.12
N TYR A 105 -13.67 -9.28 6.18
CA TYR A 105 -14.42 -8.59 5.13
C TYR A 105 -14.31 -9.29 3.76
N GLY A 106 -13.49 -10.33 3.63
CA GLY A 106 -13.34 -11.16 2.44
C GLY A 106 -13.10 -10.32 1.19
N ASP A 107 -13.94 -10.51 0.16
CA ASP A 107 -13.81 -9.79 -1.11
C ASP A 107 -13.90 -8.25 -1.00
N ASN A 108 -14.27 -7.69 0.14
CA ASN A 108 -14.37 -6.24 0.34
C ASN A 108 -13.08 -5.59 0.84
N ILE A 109 -12.15 -6.35 1.41
CA ILE A 109 -10.81 -5.88 1.82
C ILE A 109 -9.81 -6.97 1.50
N LEU A 110 -8.79 -6.68 0.70
CA LEU A 110 -7.78 -7.65 0.29
C LEU A 110 -6.38 -7.08 0.52
N VAL A 111 -5.52 -7.82 1.24
CA VAL A 111 -4.09 -7.55 1.28
C VAL A 111 -3.42 -8.30 0.12
N LEU A 112 -3.05 -7.57 -0.93
CA LEU A 112 -2.66 -8.18 -2.21
C LEU A 112 -1.20 -8.63 -2.26
N ASP A 113 -0.31 -7.86 -1.64
CA ASP A 113 1.12 -8.18 -1.62
C ASP A 113 1.84 -7.44 -0.48
N ILE A 114 2.99 -7.98 -0.08
CA ILE A 114 3.82 -7.50 1.01
C ILE A 114 5.28 -7.49 0.57
N GLN A 115 5.91 -6.31 0.58
CA GLN A 115 7.33 -6.13 0.25
C GLN A 115 8.10 -5.62 1.47
N GLU A 116 9.31 -6.14 1.71
CA GLU A 116 10.19 -5.69 2.80
C GLU A 116 11.43 -4.95 2.25
N ILE A 117 11.73 -3.76 2.80
CA ILE A 117 12.90 -2.91 2.46
C ILE A 117 13.72 -2.58 3.69
#